data_AF-A0A940U1V2-F1
#
_entry.id   AF-A0A940U1V2-F1
#
_cell.length_a   1.000
_cell.length_b   1.000
_cell.length_c   1.000
_cell.angle_alpha   90.00
_cell.angle_beta   90.00
_cell.angle_gamma   90.00
#
_symmetry.space_group_name_H-M   'P 1'
#
loop_
_entity.id
_entity.type
_entity.pdbx_description
1 polymer ?
#
loop_
_entity_poly.entity_id
_entity_poly.type
_entity_poly.pdbx_seq_one_letter_code
_entity_poly.pdbx_strand_id
1 'polypeptide(L)'
;MKRIQVIEDLCNGCRLCQTFCSSLRTGVFNPDDPQTGIRILKMPGEEQDIPLVQCNGVCIRPIAGDDQPTCVELCPTGALVYGNLDWVQARRLELEAARKMHGLFKVLAPWKWPFPWVKSKKGAGRVEEGGIAR
;
A
#
# COMPACT_ATOMS: atom_id res chain seq x y z
N MET A 1 -2.45 -12.87 -13.13
CA MET A 1 -3.65 -12.13 -12.65
C MET A 1 -3.17 -11.22 -11.53
N LYS A 2 -3.46 -9.91 -11.63
CA LYS A 2 -3.00 -8.94 -10.62
C LYS A 2 -3.81 -9.12 -9.33
N ARG A 3 -3.12 -9.07 -8.20
CA ARG A 3 -3.74 -9.05 -6.86
C ARG A 3 -3.01 -8.07 -5.98
N ILE A 4 -3.67 -7.63 -4.91
CA ILE A 4 -3.00 -6.89 -3.86
C ILE A 4 -2.11 -7.87 -3.10
N GLN A 5 -0.84 -7.53 -3.03
CA GLN A 5 0.18 -8.23 -2.28
C GLN A 5 0.64 -7.33 -1.13
N VAL A 6 1.01 -7.98 -0.03
CA VAL A 6 1.36 -7.33 1.22
C VAL A 6 2.84 -7.54 1.49
N ILE A 7 3.55 -6.45 1.81
CA ILE A 7 4.90 -6.48 2.35
C ILE A 7 4.79 -6.12 3.84
N GLU A 8 4.76 -7.14 4.68
CA GLU A 8 4.48 -7.06 6.12
C GLU A 8 5.47 -6.12 6.82
N ASP A 9 6.73 -6.17 6.41
CA ASP A 9 7.80 -5.36 6.97
C ASP A 9 7.53 -3.85 6.88
N LEU A 10 6.86 -3.40 5.82
CA LEU A 10 6.61 -1.97 5.61
C LEU A 10 5.36 -1.48 6.34
N CYS A 11 4.51 -2.35 6.87
CA CYS A 11 3.28 -1.93 7.53
C CYS A 11 3.59 -1.37 8.94
N ASN A 12 2.93 -0.26 9.28
CA ASN A 12 3.00 0.39 10.59
C ASN A 12 1.63 0.48 11.28
N GLY A 13 0.64 -0.24 10.75
CA GLY A 13 -0.69 -0.30 11.33
C GLY A 13 -1.43 1.04 11.43
N CYS A 14 -1.20 1.96 10.50
CA CYS A 14 -1.88 3.27 10.45
C CYS A 14 -3.39 3.21 10.16
N ARG A 15 -3.93 2.05 9.77
CA ARG A 15 -5.36 1.78 9.49
C ARG A 15 -6.02 2.60 8.38
N LEU A 16 -5.27 3.43 7.65
CA LEU A 16 -5.79 4.21 6.53
C LEU A 16 -6.49 3.32 5.48
N CYS A 17 -5.89 2.18 5.13
CA CYS A 17 -6.49 1.26 4.18
C CYS A 17 -7.85 0.69 4.64
N GLN A 18 -8.04 0.42 5.94
CA GLN A 18 -9.31 -0.06 6.49
C GLN A 18 -10.36 1.05 6.48
N THR A 19 -9.99 2.22 7.00
CA THR A 19 -10.87 3.38 7.13
C THR A 19 -11.37 3.84 5.77
N PHE A 20 -10.49 3.92 4.77
CA PHE A 20 -10.90 4.26 3.40
C PHE A 20 -11.69 3.13 2.76
N CYS A 21 -11.35 1.86 2.97
CA CYS A 21 -12.16 0.75 2.44
C CYS A 21 -13.60 0.77 2.98
N SER A 22 -13.79 1.05 4.27
CA SER A 22 -15.12 1.25 4.89
C SER A 22 -15.83 2.43 4.22
N SER A 23 -15.16 3.58 4.10
CA SER A 23 -15.73 4.76 3.45
C SER A 23 -16.19 4.49 2.02
N LEU A 24 -15.42 3.74 1.23
CA LEU A 24 -15.77 3.41 -0.14
C LEU A 24 -16.93 2.42 -0.27
N ARG A 25 -17.12 1.51 0.71
CA ARG A 25 -18.21 0.52 0.69
C ARG A 25 -19.47 1.03 1.39
N THR A 26 -19.37 1.46 2.64
CA THR A 26 -20.51 1.84 3.49
C THR A 26 -20.73 3.34 3.57
N GLY A 27 -19.74 4.16 3.18
CA GLY A 27 -19.82 5.62 3.33
C GLY A 27 -19.48 6.11 4.75
N VAL A 28 -19.12 5.19 5.66
CA VAL A 28 -18.73 5.52 7.03
C VAL A 28 -17.22 5.39 7.17
N PHE A 29 -16.59 6.26 7.95
CA PHE A 29 -15.17 6.16 8.27
C PHE A 29 -14.98 5.33 9.54
N ASN A 30 -15.14 4.01 9.44
CA ASN A 30 -14.95 3.10 10.57
C ASN A 30 -13.94 1.98 10.23
N PRO A 31 -12.75 1.94 10.85
CA PRO A 31 -11.76 0.90 10.56
C PRO A 31 -12.18 -0.51 11.00
N ASP A 32 -13.11 -0.62 11.95
CA ASP A 32 -13.55 -1.90 12.51
C ASP A 32 -14.80 -2.48 11.84
N ASP A 33 -15.30 -1.80 10.80
CA ASP A 33 -16.46 -2.22 10.01
C ASP A 33 -16.25 -3.63 9.41
N PRO A 34 -17.17 -4.59 9.64
CA PRO A 34 -17.05 -5.94 9.11
C PRO A 34 -17.09 -6.00 7.58
N GLN A 35 -17.61 -4.95 6.92
CA GLN A 35 -17.65 -4.86 5.48
C GLN A 35 -16.32 -4.41 4.87
N THR A 36 -15.26 -4.13 5.63
CA THR A 36 -13.95 -3.81 5.01
C THR A 36 -13.33 -5.05 4.36
N GLY A 37 -12.82 -4.90 3.13
CA GLY A 37 -12.06 -5.96 2.45
C GLY A 37 -10.60 -6.08 2.89
N ILE A 38 -10.15 -5.22 3.82
CA ILE A 38 -8.80 -5.24 4.38
C ILE A 38 -8.88 -5.05 5.89
N ARG A 39 -8.12 -5.84 6.66
CA ARG A 39 -8.07 -5.75 8.12
C ARG A 39 -6.63 -5.79 8.63
N ILE A 40 -6.26 -4.85 9.49
CA ILE A 40 -4.94 -4.86 10.13
C ILE A 40 -5.04 -5.57 11.47
N LEU A 41 -4.29 -6.64 11.60
CA LEU A 41 -4.08 -7.32 12.87
C LEU A 41 -2.92 -6.65 13.61
N LYS A 42 -3.22 -6.16 14.81
CA LYS A 42 -2.21 -5.68 15.75
C LYS A 42 -2.01 -6.76 16.81
N MET A 43 -0.84 -7.40 16.79
CA MET A 43 -0.47 -8.42 17.77
C MET A 43 0.31 -7.74 18.89
N PRO A 44 -0.22 -7.67 20.12
CA PRO A 44 0.49 -7.04 21.24
C PRO A 44 1.77 -7.83 21.55
N GLY A 45 2.92 -7.15 21.48
CA GLY A 45 4.24 -7.75 21.72
C GLY A 45 5.04 -8.04 20.45
N GLU A 46 4.42 -8.00 19.27
CA GLU A 46 5.11 -8.06 17.98
C GLU A 46 5.40 -6.64 17.46
N GLU A 47 6.52 -6.50 16.76
CA GLU A 47 6.94 -5.23 16.14
C GLU A 47 6.31 -4.98 14.75
N GLN A 48 5.54 -5.95 14.25
CA GLN A 48 4.94 -5.96 12.92
C GLN A 48 3.41 -6.01 13.02
N ASP A 49 2.76 -5.09 12.32
CA ASP A 49 1.31 -5.11 12.10
C ASP A 49 1.04 -5.80 10.76
N ILE A 50 0.13 -6.77 10.71
CA ILE A 50 -0.10 -7.59 9.51
C ILE A 50 -1.43 -7.18 8.86
N PRO A 51 -1.43 -6.60 7.64
CA PRO A 51 -2.66 -6.33 6.92
C PRO A 51 -3.12 -7.58 6.16
N LEU A 52 -4.31 -8.07 6.49
CA LEU A 52 -5.00 -9.14 5.78
C LEU A 52 -5.90 -8.55 4.70
N VAL A 53 -5.67 -8.93 3.44
CA VAL A 53 -6.45 -8.46 2.29
C VAL A 53 -7.34 -9.59 1.78
N GLN A 54 -8.64 -9.34 1.73
CA GLN A 54 -9.68 -10.30 1.30
C GLN A 54 -10.45 -9.81 0.05
N CYS A 55 -9.85 -8.92 -0.73
CA CYS A 55 -10.43 -8.42 -1.97
C CYS A 55 -9.46 -8.58 -3.16
N ASN A 56 -10.01 -8.53 -4.38
CA ASN A 56 -9.25 -8.61 -5.63
C ASN A 56 -8.64 -7.25 -6.06
N GLY A 57 -8.89 -6.17 -5.31
CA GLY A 57 -8.46 -4.81 -5.66
C GLY A 57 -9.46 -4.01 -6.50
N VAL A 58 -10.64 -4.55 -6.79
CA VAL A 58 -11.71 -3.78 -7.46
C VAL A 58 -12.48 -2.97 -6.42
N CYS A 59 -12.44 -1.64 -6.55
CA CYS A 59 -13.11 -0.71 -5.65
C CYS A 59 -14.39 -0.19 -6.29
N ILE A 60 -15.50 -0.10 -5.54
CA ILE A 60 -16.79 0.40 -6.05
C ILE A 60 -16.74 1.90 -6.39
N ARG A 61 -15.94 2.65 -5.63
CA ARG A 61 -15.74 4.10 -5.78
C ARG A 61 -14.26 4.44 -5.63
N PRO A 62 -13.40 4.21 -6.64
CA PRO A 62 -11.97 4.46 -6.51
C PRO A 62 -11.66 5.95 -6.43
N ILE A 63 -10.66 6.33 -5.63
CA ILE A 63 -10.19 7.73 -5.51
C ILE A 63 -9.15 8.07 -6.59
N ALA A 64 -8.35 7.08 -7.01
CA ALA A 64 -7.19 7.26 -7.87
C ALA A 64 -7.38 6.75 -9.32
N GLY A 65 -8.62 6.40 -9.70
CA GLY A 65 -8.95 5.76 -10.99
C GLY A 65 -9.04 4.23 -10.92
N ASP A 66 -9.31 3.59 -12.06
CA ASP A 66 -9.58 2.15 -12.15
C ASP A 66 -8.33 1.26 -12.21
N ASP A 67 -7.14 1.84 -12.46
CA ASP A 67 -5.90 1.09 -12.68
C ASP A 67 -5.29 0.53 -11.38
N GLN A 68 -5.55 1.18 -10.25
CA GLN A 68 -5.03 0.78 -8.94
C GLN A 68 -6.07 0.87 -7.83
N PRO A 69 -6.07 -0.11 -6.90
CA PRO A 69 -6.92 -0.05 -5.72
C PRO A 69 -6.56 1.15 -4.84
N THR A 70 -7.57 1.79 -4.29
CA THR A 70 -7.41 2.98 -3.44
C THR A 70 -6.57 2.70 -2.19
N CYS A 71 -6.62 1.49 -1.64
CA CYS A 71 -5.78 1.11 -0.49
C CYS A 71 -4.29 1.08 -0.84
N VAL A 72 -3.93 0.67 -2.06
CA VAL A 72 -2.54 0.68 -2.54
C VAL A 72 -2.09 2.11 -2.68
N GLU A 73 -2.85 2.99 -3.33
CA GLU A 73 -2.44 4.37 -3.54
C GLU A 73 -2.28 5.15 -2.22
N LEU A 74 -3.21 5.01 -1.29
CA LEU A 74 -3.18 5.75 -0.02
C LEU A 74 -2.12 5.28 0.97
N CYS A 75 -1.54 4.10 0.80
CA CYS A 75 -0.59 3.56 1.77
C CYS A 75 0.66 4.45 1.87
N PRO A 76 0.92 5.12 3.01
CA PRO A 76 2.04 6.05 3.16
C PRO A 76 3.39 5.34 3.14
N THR A 77 3.44 4.10 3.64
CA THR A 77 4.65 3.28 3.69
C THR A 77 4.90 2.45 2.43
N GLY A 78 3.93 2.40 1.51
CA GLY A 78 4.01 1.52 0.33
C GLY A 78 3.97 0.02 0.64
N ALA A 79 3.42 -0.39 1.78
CA ALA A 79 3.31 -1.81 2.17
C ALA A 79 2.37 -2.64 1.28
N LEU A 80 1.40 -2.00 0.62
CA LEU A 80 0.46 -2.65 -0.29
C LEU A 80 0.89 -2.41 -1.73
N VAL A 81 0.95 -3.48 -2.52
CA VAL A 81 1.38 -3.45 -3.93
C VAL A 81 0.37 -4.19 -4.80
N TYR A 82 -0.05 -3.62 -5.92
CA TYR A 82 -0.99 -4.27 -6.85
C TYR A 82 -0.24 -4.77 -8.09
N GLY A 83 -0.19 -6.08 -8.30
CA GLY A 83 0.55 -6.67 -9.42
C GLY A 83 0.53 -8.20 -9.45
N ASN A 84 1.28 -8.77 -10.38
CA ASN A 84 1.56 -10.20 -10.47
C ASN A 84 2.62 -10.61 -9.44
N LEU A 85 2.62 -11.89 -9.07
CA LEU A 85 3.47 -12.41 -8.00
C LEU A 85 4.97 -12.18 -8.27
N ASP A 86 5.45 -12.49 -9.47
CA ASP A 86 6.88 -12.39 -9.80
C ASP A 86 7.39 -10.95 -9.70
N TRP A 87 6.60 -10.00 -10.23
CA TRP A 87 6.94 -8.57 -10.15
C TRP A 87 6.93 -8.06 -8.72
N VAL A 88 5.95 -8.47 -7.91
CA VAL A 88 5.89 -8.07 -6.51
C VAL A 88 7.04 -8.66 -5.71
N GLN A 89 7.46 -9.90 -5.97
CA GLN A 89 8.59 -10.50 -5.26
C GLN A 89 9.88 -9.71 -5.49
N ALA A 90 10.17 -9.32 -6.73
CA ALA A 90 11.30 -8.45 -7.03
C ALA A 90 11.19 -7.12 -6.27
N ARG A 91 9.99 -6.52 -6.28
CA ARG A 91 9.73 -5.24 -5.60
C ARG A 91 9.84 -5.33 -4.08
N ARG A 92 9.43 -6.45 -3.49
CA ARG A 92 9.52 -6.70 -2.04
C ARG A 92 10.96 -6.55 -1.55
N LEU A 93 11.90 -7.21 -2.24
CA LEU A 93 13.32 -7.17 -1.88
C LEU A 93 13.88 -5.74 -1.94
N GLU A 94 13.54 -4.98 -2.99
CA GLU A 94 13.97 -3.59 -3.14
C GLU A 94 13.43 -2.69 -2.01
N LEU A 95 12.15 -2.82 -1.69
CA LEU A 95 11.49 -1.97 -0.69
C LEU A 95 11.92 -2.32 0.74
N GLU A 96 12.14 -3.60 1.04
CA GLU A 96 12.71 -4.04 2.31
C GLU A 96 14.15 -3.56 2.49
N ALA A 97 14.97 -3.58 1.43
CA ALA A 97 16.30 -3.01 1.45
C ALA A 97 16.26 -1.49 1.66
N ALA A 98 15.37 -0.78 0.95
CA ALA A 98 15.19 0.65 1.09
C ALA A 98 14.76 1.03 2.51
N ARG A 99 13.84 0.28 3.13
CA ARG A 99 13.40 0.48 4.51
C ARG A 99 14.57 0.46 5.50
N LYS A 100 15.53 -0.47 5.34
CA LYS A 100 16.67 -0.63 6.25
C LYS A 100 17.60 0.58 6.30
N MET A 101 17.49 1.50 5.35
CA MET A 101 18.30 2.73 5.32
C MET A 101 17.98 3.70 6.46
N HIS A 102 16.70 3.86 6.83
CA HIS A 102 16.30 4.82 7.85
C HIS A 102 14.96 4.47 8.51
N GLY A 103 14.85 4.59 9.84
CA GLY A 103 13.64 4.24 10.60
C GLY A 103 12.38 5.00 10.19
N LEU A 104 12.51 6.26 9.75
CA LEU A 104 11.40 7.08 9.22
C LEU A 104 10.66 6.40 8.05
N PHE A 105 11.32 5.50 7.32
CA PHE A 105 10.71 4.84 6.16
C PHE A 105 9.64 3.81 6.54
N LYS A 106 9.52 3.48 7.84
CA LYS A 106 8.36 2.76 8.39
C LYS A 106 7.12 3.66 8.52
N VAL A 107 7.26 4.99 8.46
CA VAL A 107 6.13 5.94 8.54
C VAL A 107 5.76 6.48 7.17
N LEU A 108 6.76 6.88 6.37
CA LEU A 108 6.56 7.46 5.06
C LEU A 108 7.61 6.93 4.08
N ALA A 109 7.14 6.33 2.98
CA ALA A 109 7.97 5.81 1.91
C ALA A 109 8.42 6.95 0.97
N PRO A 110 9.71 7.30 0.92
CA PRO A 110 10.19 8.39 0.06
C PRO A 110 10.08 8.07 -1.45
N TRP A 111 10.14 6.78 -1.80
CA TRP A 111 10.02 6.31 -3.19
C TRP A 111 8.60 6.42 -3.75
N LYS A 112 7.60 6.62 -2.87
CA LYS A 112 6.21 6.78 -3.24
C LYS A 112 5.73 8.21 -3.01
N TRP A 113 6.08 8.76 -1.85
CA TRP A 113 5.73 10.11 -1.44
C TRP A 113 7.01 10.95 -1.42
N PRO A 114 7.32 11.67 -2.52
CA PRO A 114 8.48 12.54 -2.53
C PRO A 114 8.31 13.60 -1.45
N PHE A 115 9.31 13.76 -0.59
CA PHE A 115 9.28 14.81 0.42
C PHE A 115 9.16 16.18 -0.25
N PRO A 116 8.48 17.17 0.37
CA PRO A 116 8.29 18.51 -0.21
C PRO A 116 9.59 19.20 -0.68
N TRP A 117 10.72 18.89 -0.06
CA TRP A 117 12.05 19.41 -0.39
C TRP A 117 12.86 18.53 -1.35
N VAL A 118 12.39 17.31 -1.64
CA VAL A 118 12.97 16.43 -2.66
C VAL A 118 12.20 16.70 -3.94
N LYS A 119 12.84 17.31 -4.95
CA LYS A 119 12.24 17.50 -6.28
C LYS A 119 11.75 16.15 -6.77
N SER A 120 10.43 15.93 -6.75
CA SER A 120 9.89 14.71 -7.33
C SER A 120 10.30 14.71 -8.79
N LYS A 121 10.91 13.63 -9.25
CA LYS A 121 10.83 13.34 -10.68
C LYS A 121 9.34 13.18 -10.95
N LYS A 122 8.69 14.21 -11.49
CA LYS A 122 7.34 14.10 -12.05
C LYS A 122 7.37 12.87 -12.97
N GLY A 123 6.77 11.76 -12.52
CA GLY A 123 6.78 10.48 -13.24
C GLY A 123 7.56 9.30 -12.62
N ALA A 124 8.27 9.44 -11.48
CA ALA A 124 9.05 8.31 -10.92
C ALA A 124 8.27 7.37 -9.96
N GLY A 125 6.98 7.60 -9.72
CA GLY A 125 6.17 6.81 -8.79
C GLY A 125 5.33 5.70 -9.43
N ARG A 126 5.18 5.67 -10.76
CA ARG A 126 4.47 4.61 -11.48
C ARG A 126 5.49 3.71 -12.18
N VAL A 127 6.08 2.80 -11.42
CA VAL A 127 6.75 1.64 -12.04
C VAL A 127 5.62 0.70 -12.47
N GLU A 128 5.09 0.91 -13.67
CA GLU A 128 4.13 -0.01 -14.27
C GLU A 128 4.83 -1.31 -14.63
N GLU A 129 4.13 -2.43 -14.43
CA GLU A 129 4.56 -3.74 -14.91
C GLU A 129 4.79 -3.68 -16.44
N GLY A 130 6.05 -3.78 -16.88
CA GLY A 130 6.39 -3.90 -18.30
C GLY A 130 6.84 -2.62 -19.04
N GLY A 131 7.20 -1.54 -18.35
CA GLY A 131 7.72 -0.34 -19.00
C GLY A 131 9.19 -0.45 -19.42
N ILE A 132 9.46 -0.88 -20.66
CA ILE A 132 10.66 -0.44 -21.39
C ILE A 132 10.58 1.09 -21.46
N ALA A 133 11.63 1.76 -20.99
CA ALA A 133 11.81 3.19 -21.19
C ALA A 133 11.66 3.52 -22.68
N ARG A 134 10.65 4.30 -23.03
CA ARG A 134 10.59 5.08 -24.26
C ARG A 134 10.70 6.55 -23.90
#